data_AF-A0A0K8RC67-F1
#
_entry.id   AF-A0A0K8RC67-F1
#
_cell.length_a   1.000
_cell.length_b   1.000
_cell.length_c   1.000
_cell.angle_alpha   90.00
_cell.angle_beta   90.00
_cell.angle_gamma   90.00
#
_symmetry.space_group_name_H-M   'P 1'
#
loop_
_entity.id
_entity.type
_entity.pdbx_description
1 polymer ?
#
loop_
_entity_poly.entity_id
_entity_poly.type
_entity_poly.pdbx_seq_one_letter_code
_entity_poly.pdbx_strand_id
1 'polypeptide(L)'
;MLTGVLLVFAALAMTCIPGETSKSLNGCNEVTPESFEELKKETRPHRPAYILGKFCEKTHEKGESRVTCLGYAVQGPPNCPFCCACQDDAETIDYNKKGLPRSYPCRNNRPK
;
A
#
# COMPACT_ATOMS: atom_id res chain seq x y z
N MET A 1 -38.03 55.38 3.40
CA MET A 1 -36.68 54.92 3.02
C MET A 1 -36.54 53.51 3.56
N LEU A 2 -36.53 52.49 2.71
CA LEU A 2 -36.41 51.08 3.12
C LEU A 2 -35.05 50.57 2.66
N THR A 3 -34.18 50.31 3.62
CA THR A 3 -32.80 49.84 3.45
C THR A 3 -32.82 48.43 2.86
N GLY A 4 -32.53 48.32 1.56
CA GLY A 4 -32.42 47.03 0.87
C GLY A 4 -31.10 46.36 1.23
N VAL A 5 -31.16 45.29 2.03
CA VAL A 5 -29.99 44.45 2.37
C VAL A 5 -29.78 43.46 1.22
N LEU A 6 -28.70 43.64 0.46
CA LEU A 6 -28.23 42.71 -0.56
C LEU A 6 -27.54 41.52 0.10
N LEU A 7 -28.17 40.34 0.07
CA LEU A 7 -27.56 39.07 0.47
C LEU A 7 -26.79 38.48 -0.72
N VAL A 8 -25.46 38.55 -0.66
CA VAL A 8 -24.56 37.86 -1.61
C VAL A 8 -24.24 36.48 -1.04
N PHE A 9 -24.84 35.43 -1.60
CA PHE A 9 -24.46 34.05 -1.29
C PHE A 9 -23.25 33.66 -2.14
N ALA A 10 -22.06 33.69 -1.54
CA ALA A 10 -20.87 33.13 -2.14
C ALA A 10 -20.97 31.59 -2.12
N ALA A 11 -21.18 30.98 -3.29
CA ALA A 11 -21.10 29.54 -3.45
C ALA A 11 -19.61 29.11 -3.43
N LEU A 12 -19.18 28.50 -2.33
CA LEU A 12 -17.91 27.78 -2.27
C LEU A 12 -18.02 26.54 -3.16
N ALA A 13 -17.42 26.58 -4.34
CA ALA A 13 -17.21 25.38 -5.14
C ALA A 13 -16.23 24.48 -4.37
N MET A 14 -16.73 23.37 -3.82
CA MET A 14 -15.88 22.26 -3.38
C MET A 14 -15.21 21.70 -4.63
N THR A 15 -13.98 22.13 -4.90
CA THR A 15 -13.15 21.48 -5.89
C THR A 15 -12.81 20.09 -5.35
N CYS A 16 -13.47 19.06 -5.90
CA CYS A 16 -13.02 17.70 -5.72
C CYS A 16 -11.58 17.62 -6.23
N ILE A 17 -10.60 17.56 -5.33
CA ILE A 17 -9.27 17.09 -5.65
C ILE A 17 -9.46 15.60 -5.92
N PRO A 18 -9.37 15.12 -7.19
CA PRO A 18 -9.33 13.69 -7.42
C PRO A 18 -8.07 13.21 -6.73
N GLY A 19 -8.24 12.30 -5.77
CA GLY A 19 -7.18 11.77 -4.93
C GLY A 19 -5.96 11.42 -5.79
N GLU A 20 -4.80 11.83 -5.28
CA GLU A 20 -3.49 11.56 -5.85
C GLU A 20 -3.50 10.18 -6.50
N THR A 21 -3.42 10.18 -7.83
CA THR A 21 -3.31 8.96 -8.62
C THR A 21 -1.95 8.37 -8.29
N SER A 22 -1.88 7.65 -7.17
CA SER A 22 -0.73 6.84 -6.78
C SER A 22 -0.30 6.08 -8.03
N LYS A 23 0.93 6.34 -8.49
CA LYS A 23 1.47 5.69 -9.68
C LYS A 23 1.39 4.19 -9.41
N SER A 24 0.50 3.53 -10.13
CA SER A 24 0.24 2.10 -9.96
C SER A 24 1.35 1.34 -10.68
N LEU A 25 2.35 0.89 -9.91
CA LEU A 25 3.45 0.05 -10.37
C LEU A 25 3.00 -1.41 -10.22
N ASN A 26 2.72 -2.08 -11.34
CA ASN A 26 2.18 -3.44 -11.37
C ASN A 26 0.90 -3.64 -10.52
N GLY A 27 0.06 -2.60 -10.43
CA GLY A 27 -1.16 -2.66 -9.64
C GLY A 27 -0.95 -2.44 -8.14
N CYS A 28 0.22 -1.94 -7.75
CA CYS A 28 0.64 -1.62 -6.39
C CYS A 28 1.03 -0.14 -6.28
N ASN A 29 0.78 0.47 -5.13
CA ASN A 29 1.13 1.87 -4.90
C ASN A 29 2.63 1.99 -4.62
N GLU A 30 3.25 3.08 -5.06
CA GLU A 30 4.66 3.38 -4.75
C GLU A 30 4.91 3.47 -3.23
N VAL A 31 6.08 3.01 -2.79
CA VAL A 31 6.55 3.14 -1.40
C VAL A 31 7.78 4.03 -1.36
N THR A 32 8.00 4.71 -0.24
CA THR A 32 9.19 5.55 -0.06
C THR A 32 10.38 4.72 0.45
N PRO A 33 11.64 5.12 0.16
CA PRO A 33 12.82 4.51 0.79
C PRO A 33 12.75 4.51 2.33
N GLU A 34 12.14 5.56 2.91
CA GLU A 34 11.90 5.68 4.35
C GLU A 34 11.06 4.52 4.91
N SER A 35 10.16 3.95 4.12
CA SER A 35 9.35 2.79 4.52
C SER A 35 10.22 1.56 4.87
N PHE A 36 11.37 1.40 4.21
CA PHE A 36 12.33 0.33 4.50
C PHE A 36 13.17 0.64 5.74
N GLU A 37 13.52 1.92 5.95
CA GLU A 37 14.23 2.35 7.16
C GLU A 37 13.37 2.22 8.41
N GLU A 38 12.09 2.55 8.33
CA GLU A 38 11.12 2.31 9.42
C GLU A 38 11.01 0.82 9.74
N LEU A 39 10.98 -0.04 8.72
CA LEU A 39 10.96 -1.50 8.91
C LEU A 39 12.19 -2.00 9.69
N LYS A 40 13.38 -1.44 9.41
CA LYS A 40 14.64 -1.81 10.09
C LYS A 40 14.70 -1.31 11.54
N LYS A 41 14.12 -0.14 11.82
CA LYS A 41 14.15 0.51 13.13
C LYS A 41 13.18 -0.12 14.14
N GLU A 42 12.09 -0.70 13.68
CA GLU A 42 11.08 -1.24 14.59
C GLU A 42 11.49 -2.59 15.20
N THR A 43 11.68 -2.62 16.51
CA THR A 43 12.06 -3.79 17.32
C THR A 43 10.97 -4.87 17.44
N ARG A 44 9.82 -4.73 16.75
CA ARG A 44 8.71 -5.70 16.80
C ARG A 44 8.42 -6.34 15.43
N PRO A 45 8.83 -7.61 15.21
CA PRO A 45 8.61 -8.34 13.96
C PRO A 45 7.16 -8.80 13.74
N HIS A 46 6.21 -8.42 14.61
CA HIS A 46 4.81 -8.84 14.53
C HIS A 46 3.93 -7.98 13.63
N ARG A 47 4.49 -6.97 12.93
CA ARG A 47 3.70 -6.22 11.95
C ARG A 47 3.41 -7.08 10.72
N PRO A 48 2.17 -7.09 10.21
CA PRO A 48 1.83 -7.79 8.99
C PRO A 48 2.73 -7.45 7.80
N ALA A 49 3.20 -6.20 7.72
CA ALA A 49 4.09 -5.77 6.66
C ALA A 49 5.46 -6.45 6.68
N TYR A 50 6.02 -6.69 7.87
CA TYR A 50 7.26 -7.43 8.04
C TYR A 50 7.09 -8.91 7.67
N ILE A 51 6.06 -9.56 8.22
CA ILE A 51 5.82 -11.00 7.98
C ILE A 51 5.56 -11.26 6.50
N LEU A 52 4.71 -10.45 5.87
CA LEU A 52 4.45 -10.54 4.43
C LEU A 52 5.69 -10.15 3.61
N GLY A 53 6.50 -9.20 4.10
CA GLY A 53 7.81 -8.87 3.54
C GLY A 53 8.75 -10.07 3.48
N LYS A 54 8.91 -10.82 4.58
CA LYS A 54 9.71 -12.06 4.60
C LYS A 54 9.19 -13.11 3.62
N PHE A 55 7.87 -13.18 3.41
CA PHE A 55 7.30 -14.04 2.38
C PHE A 55 7.63 -13.56 0.95
N CYS A 56 7.60 -12.25 0.71
CA CYS A 56 8.03 -11.66 -0.55
C CYS A 56 9.51 -11.98 -0.83
N GLU A 57 10.41 -11.78 0.15
CA GLU A 57 11.84 -12.10 0.03
C GLU A 57 12.06 -13.57 -0.37
N LYS A 58 11.39 -14.50 0.34
CA LYS A 58 11.52 -15.95 0.08
C LYS A 58 11.02 -16.36 -1.31
N THR A 59 10.09 -15.60 -1.90
CA THR A 59 9.45 -15.92 -3.18
C THR A 59 9.85 -14.97 -4.29
N HIS A 60 10.89 -14.16 -4.07
CA HIS A 60 11.44 -13.25 -5.05
C HIS A 60 12.26 -14.05 -6.08
N GLU A 61 12.05 -13.79 -7.37
CA GLU A 61 12.58 -14.65 -8.46
C GLU A 61 14.08 -14.45 -8.78
N LYS A 62 14.80 -13.58 -8.06
CA LYS A 62 16.18 -13.21 -8.43
C LYS A 62 17.22 -13.55 -7.36
N GLY A 63 18.13 -14.45 -7.73
CA GLY A 63 19.59 -14.27 -7.71
C GLY A 63 20.32 -14.09 -6.37
N GLU A 64 21.65 -14.04 -6.44
CA GLU A 64 22.60 -13.95 -5.32
C GLU A 64 22.49 -12.68 -4.46
N SER A 65 21.75 -11.66 -4.91
CA SER A 65 21.58 -10.40 -4.19
C SER A 65 20.58 -10.52 -3.03
N ARG A 66 20.97 -9.97 -1.88
CA ARG A 66 20.08 -9.90 -0.72
C ARG A 66 19.04 -8.81 -1.00
N VAL A 67 17.76 -9.16 -0.94
CA VAL A 67 16.67 -8.18 -1.03
C VAL A 67 16.01 -8.00 0.32
N THR A 68 15.58 -6.78 0.61
CA THR A 68 14.70 -6.47 1.74
C THR A 68 13.33 -6.16 1.19
N CYS A 69 12.28 -6.82 1.68
CA CYS A 69 10.92 -6.58 1.17
C CYS A 69 9.92 -6.16 2.24
N LEU A 70 8.90 -5.45 1.76
CA LEU A 70 7.70 -5.05 2.49
C LEU A 70 6.47 -5.68 1.85
N GLY A 71 5.58 -6.23 2.67
CA GLY A 71 4.23 -6.61 2.24
C GLY A 71 3.19 -5.57 2.64
N TYR A 72 2.30 -5.15 1.74
CA TYR A 72 1.32 -4.09 2.04
C TYR A 72 0.07 -4.20 1.17
N ALA A 73 -0.87 -3.27 1.34
CA ALA A 73 -2.10 -3.16 0.55
C ALA A 73 -2.87 -4.49 0.45
N VAL A 74 -3.01 -5.20 1.57
CA VAL A 74 -3.77 -6.45 1.66
C VAL A 74 -5.23 -6.17 1.34
N GLN A 75 -5.75 -6.87 0.34
CA GLN A 75 -7.14 -6.78 -0.08
C GLN A 75 -7.92 -8.02 0.38
N GLY A 76 -9.24 -7.86 0.40
CA GLY A 76 -10.15 -8.92 0.76
C GLY A 76 -10.31 -10.01 -0.31
N PRO A 77 -11.21 -10.96 -0.04
CA PRO A 77 -11.56 -12.04 -0.96
C PRO A 77 -12.11 -11.56 -2.32
N PRO A 78 -12.12 -12.40 -3.37
CA PRO A 78 -11.87 -13.85 -3.35
C PRO A 78 -10.39 -14.26 -3.42
N ASN A 79 -9.54 -13.39 -3.99
CA ASN A 79 -8.14 -13.73 -4.31
C ASN A 79 -7.15 -13.22 -3.27
N CYS A 80 -7.60 -12.38 -2.34
CA CYS A 80 -6.80 -11.90 -1.23
C CYS A 80 -5.44 -11.33 -1.65
N PRO A 81 -5.37 -10.47 -2.69
CA PRO A 81 -4.10 -9.99 -3.17
C PRO A 81 -3.46 -9.04 -2.17
N PHE A 82 -2.14 -8.98 -2.20
CA PHE A 82 -1.33 -8.00 -1.49
C PHE A 82 -0.14 -7.61 -2.37
N CYS A 83 0.54 -6.54 -2.00
CA CYS A 83 1.68 -6.01 -2.73
C CYS A 83 2.99 -6.33 -2.01
N CYS A 84 3.99 -6.69 -2.80
CA CYS A 84 5.39 -6.79 -2.41
C CYS A 84 6.15 -5.61 -3.01
N ALA A 85 6.88 -4.88 -2.19
CA ALA A 85 7.93 -3.95 -2.63
C ALA A 85 9.27 -4.48 -2.11
N CYS A 86 10.21 -4.78 -3.02
CA CYS A 86 11.50 -5.38 -2.69
C CYS A 86 12.63 -4.47 -3.15
N GLN A 87 13.46 -4.02 -2.22
CA GLN A 87 14.63 -3.20 -2.48
C GLN A 87 15.88 -4.10 -2.53
N ASP A 88 16.70 -3.91 -3.57
CA ASP A 88 18.01 -4.54 -3.69
C ASP A 88 19.14 -3.67 -3.10
N ASP A 89 20.36 -4.19 -3.10
CA ASP A 89 21.56 -3.49 -2.61
C ASP A 89 21.90 -2.22 -3.43
N ALA A 90 21.34 -2.05 -4.63
CA ALA A 90 21.48 -0.86 -5.47
C ALA A 90 20.33 0.14 -5.26
N GLU A 91 19.56 -0.02 -4.18
CA GLU A 91 18.39 0.78 -3.82
C GLU A 91 17.26 0.77 -4.85
N THR A 92 17.30 -0.15 -5.81
CA THR A 92 16.25 -0.31 -6.82
C THR A 92 15.08 -1.09 -6.22
N ILE A 93 13.86 -0.58 -6.40
CA ILE A 93 12.65 -1.18 -5.84
C ILE A 93 11.85 -1.87 -6.95
N ASP A 94 11.64 -3.17 -6.80
CA ASP A 94 10.71 -3.95 -7.63
C ASP A 94 9.35 -4.13 -6.93
N TYR A 95 8.28 -4.10 -7.73
CA TYR A 95 6.90 -4.12 -7.27
C TYR A 95 6.15 -5.30 -7.87
N ASN A 96 5.56 -6.14 -7.02
CA ASN A 96 4.82 -7.32 -7.47
C ASN A 96 3.54 -7.54 -6.66
N LYS A 97 2.46 -7.89 -7.34
CA LYS A 97 1.21 -8.32 -6.70
C LYS A 97 1.22 -9.83 -6.49
N LYS A 98 0.90 -10.28 -5.29
CA LYS A 98 0.82 -11.72 -4.93
C LYS A 98 -0.48 -12.03 -4.19
N GLY A 99 -0.88 -13.30 -4.20
CA GLY A 99 -1.97 -13.78 -3.34
C GLY A 99 -1.47 -14.03 -1.93
N LEU A 100 -2.27 -13.69 -0.91
CA LEU A 100 -1.92 -13.94 0.48
C LEU A 100 -1.57 -15.42 0.73
N PRO A 101 -0.56 -15.71 1.57
CA PRO A 101 -0.30 -17.07 2.02
C PRO A 101 -1.55 -17.67 2.68
N ARG A 102 -1.81 -18.98 2.49
CA ARG A 102 -2.98 -19.68 3.08
C ARG A 102 -3.05 -19.57 4.61
N SER A 103 -1.92 -19.36 5.28
CA SER A 103 -1.83 -19.16 6.72
C SER A 103 -2.29 -17.78 7.18
N TYR A 104 -2.42 -16.80 6.27
CA TYR A 104 -2.94 -15.48 6.58
C TYR A 104 -4.48 -15.50 6.52
N PRO A 105 -5.17 -14.91 7.52
CA PRO A 105 -6.62 -14.89 7.53
C PRO A 105 -7.13 -14.02 6.37
N CYS A 106 -7.63 -14.67 5.32
CA CYS A 106 -8.42 -14.03 4.29
C CYS A 106 -9.69 -14.84 4.04
N ARG A 107 -10.76 -14.44 4.71
CA ARG A 107 -12.01 -15.20 4.74
C ARG A 107 -13.06 -14.51 3.88
N ASN A 108 -13.66 -15.27 2.95
CA ASN A 108 -14.86 -14.88 2.23
C ASN A 108 -15.98 -14.55 3.25
N ASN A 109 -16.28 -13.27 3.44
CA ASN A 109 -17.49 -12.82 4.15
C ASN A 109 -18.73 -13.00 3.25
N ARG A 110 -18.87 -14.14 2.56
CA ARG A 110 -20.17 -14.44 1.96
C ARG A 110 -21.10 -14.85 3.11
N PRO A 111 -22.21 -14.12 3.36
CA PRO A 111 -23.24 -14.64 4.24
C PRO A 111 -23.67 -16.01 3.69
N LYS A 112 -23.71 -16.99 4.58
CA LYS A 112 -24.15 -18.37 4.27
C LYS A 112 -25.65 -18.39 4.08
#